data_AF-A0A7C4VQD3-F1
#
_entry.id   AF-A0A7C4VQD3-F1
#
_cell.length_a   1.000
_cell.length_b   1.000
_cell.length_c   1.000
_cell.angle_alpha   90.00
_cell.angle_beta   90.00
_cell.angle_gamma   90.00
#
_symmetry.space_group_name_H-M   'P 1'
#
loop_
_entity.id
_entity.type
_entity.pdbx_description
1 polymer ?
#
loop_
_entity_poly.entity_id
_entity_poly.type
_entity_poly.pdbx_seq_one_letter_code
_entity_poly.pdbx_strand_id
1 'polypeptide(L)'
;MFYGIIKLLGRLAVKEAVKEFHAKIKKLYGQRLKEVILYGSWARGEATAESDIDLLVVLDGEVRPGQEIDRMIEIMTEINLKYAVLISVYPISEAAYTTLNSPLLLNVRKEGVPA
;
A
#
# COMPACT_ATOMS: atom_id res chain seq x y z
N MET A 1 -15.22 -26.96 -1.42
CA MET A 1 -14.51 -26.68 -2.70
C MET A 1 -14.65 -25.20 -3.11
N PHE A 2 -15.83 -24.58 -3.04
CA PHE A 2 -16.05 -23.16 -3.39
C PHE A 2 -15.26 -22.12 -2.57
N TYR A 3 -15.09 -22.33 -1.26
CA TYR A 3 -14.37 -21.39 -0.38
C TYR A 3 -12.91 -21.14 -0.81
N GLY A 4 -12.23 -22.17 -1.33
CA GLY A 4 -10.86 -22.04 -1.82
C GLY A 4 -10.75 -21.18 -3.09
N ILE A 5 -11.75 -21.26 -3.97
CA ILE A 5 -11.80 -20.46 -5.20
C ILE A 5 -12.04 -18.99 -4.86
N ILE A 6 -12.97 -18.69 -3.93
CA ILE A 6 -13.24 -17.31 -3.49
C ILE A 6 -11.98 -16.68 -2.87
N LYS A 7 -11.27 -17.43 -2.00
CA LYS A 7 -10.02 -16.96 -1.40
C LYS A 7 -8.93 -16.69 -2.44
N LEU A 8 -8.83 -17.53 -3.49
CA LEU A 8 -7.87 -17.34 -4.57
C LEU A 8 -8.21 -16.12 -5.43
N LEU A 9 -9.49 -15.92 -5.75
CA LEU A 9 -9.97 -14.75 -6.50
C LEU A 9 -9.70 -13.45 -5.74
N GLY A 10 -9.94 -13.42 -4.42
CA GLY A 10 -9.61 -12.26 -3.58
C GLY A 10 -8.11 -11.94 -3.58
N ARG A 11 -7.24 -12.96 -3.51
CA ARG A 11 -5.78 -12.78 -3.64
C ARG A 11 -5.36 -12.21 -4.99
N LEU A 12 -6.02 -12.64 -6.06
CA LEU A 12 -5.72 -12.12 -7.40
C LEU A 12 -6.17 -10.67 -7.55
N ALA A 13 -7.36 -10.32 -7.03
CA ALA A 13 -7.86 -8.94 -7.04
C ALA A 13 -6.92 -7.99 -6.29
N VAL A 14 -6.44 -8.40 -5.10
CA VAL A 14 -5.46 -7.63 -4.30
C VAL A 14 -4.16 -7.42 -5.06
N LYS A 15 -3.64 -8.47 -5.71
CA LYS A 15 -2.41 -8.38 -6.48
C LYS A 15 -2.53 -7.37 -7.64
N GLU A 16 -3.63 -7.41 -8.38
CA GLU A 16 -3.86 -6.47 -9.49
C GLU A 16 -4.13 -5.05 -8.97
N ALA A 17 -4.83 -4.89 -7.84
CA ALA A 17 -5.04 -3.60 -7.19
C ALA A 17 -3.73 -2.94 -6.75
N VAL A 18 -2.84 -3.69 -6.09
CA VAL A 18 -1.51 -3.20 -5.65
C VAL A 18 -0.66 -2.82 -6.84
N LYS A 19 -0.63 -3.65 -7.89
CA LYS A 19 0.12 -3.37 -9.12
C LYS A 19 -0.38 -2.10 -9.83
N GLU A 20 -1.69 -1.92 -9.92
CA GLU A 20 -2.29 -0.72 -10.52
C GLU A 20 -2.01 0.52 -9.67
N PHE A 21 -2.13 0.41 -8.35
CA PHE A 21 -1.79 1.48 -7.41
C PHE A 21 -0.34 1.91 -7.60
N HIS A 22 0.61 0.97 -7.55
CA HIS A 22 2.03 1.26 -7.72
C HIS A 22 2.30 1.97 -9.06
N ALA A 23 1.69 1.52 -10.16
CA ALA A 23 1.83 2.16 -11.46
C ALA A 23 1.30 3.61 -11.46
N LYS A 24 0.13 3.86 -10.85
CA LYS A 24 -0.47 5.20 -10.77
C LYS A 24 0.32 6.13 -9.83
N ILE A 25 0.81 5.64 -8.69
CA ILE A 25 1.66 6.40 -7.76
C ILE A 25 3.01 6.75 -8.38
N LYS A 26 3.61 5.82 -9.13
CA LYS A 26 4.84 6.08 -9.89
C LYS A 26 4.64 7.19 -10.92
N LYS A 27 3.48 7.21 -11.59
CA LYS A 27 3.12 8.30 -12.52
C LYS A 27 2.88 9.62 -11.80
N LEU A 28 2.24 9.60 -10.63
CA LEU A 28 1.92 10.79 -9.84
C LEU A 28 3.18 11.50 -9.31
N TYR A 29 4.12 10.75 -8.75
CA TYR A 29 5.28 11.32 -8.04
C TYR A 29 6.59 11.27 -8.85
N GLY A 30 6.68 10.44 -9.90
CA GLY A 30 7.88 10.34 -10.73
C GLY A 30 9.13 10.02 -9.91
N GLN A 31 10.17 10.83 -10.06
CA GLN A 31 11.44 10.67 -9.35
C GLN A 31 11.33 10.87 -7.82
N ARG A 32 10.25 11.50 -7.35
CA ARG A 32 10.00 11.68 -5.92
C ARG A 32 9.55 10.39 -5.26
N LEU A 33 9.03 9.42 -6.01
CA LEU A 33 8.70 8.11 -5.45
C LEU A 33 9.97 7.29 -5.25
N LYS A 34 10.26 6.91 -4.00
CA LYS A 34 11.38 6.03 -3.66
C LYS A 34 10.91 4.59 -3.61
N GLU A 35 9.89 4.32 -2.81
CA GLU A 35 9.38 2.96 -2.58
C GLU A 35 7.87 2.96 -2.33
N VAL A 36 7.23 1.86 -2.71
CA VAL A 36 5.90 1.48 -2.21
C VAL A 36 6.05 0.10 -1.57
N ILE A 37 5.65 0.00 -0.30
CA ILE A 37 5.84 -1.21 0.51
C ILE A 37 4.48 -1.68 0.99
N LEU A 38 4.14 -2.92 0.65
CA LEU A 38 3.01 -3.63 1.24
C LEU A 38 3.42 -4.15 2.62
N TYR A 39 2.61 -3.84 3.63
CA TYR A 39 2.81 -4.36 4.98
C TYR A 39 1.50 -4.92 5.56
N GLY A 40 1.51 -5.26 6.85
CA GLY A 40 0.31 -5.72 7.53
C GLY A 40 -0.07 -7.16 7.19
N SER A 41 -1.37 -7.45 7.26
CA SER A 41 -1.89 -8.82 7.18
C SER A 41 -1.60 -9.49 5.83
N TRP A 42 -1.59 -8.73 4.73
CA TRP A 42 -1.27 -9.24 3.40
C TRP A 42 0.21 -9.62 3.27
N ALA A 43 1.11 -8.81 3.82
CA ALA A 43 2.54 -9.11 3.81
C ALA A 43 2.88 -10.35 4.68
N ARG A 44 2.18 -10.54 5.80
CA ARG A 44 2.33 -11.72 6.67
C ARG A 44 1.63 -12.99 6.17
N GLY A 45 0.78 -12.89 5.14
CA GLY A 45 -0.01 -14.01 4.65
C GLY A 45 -1.20 -14.41 5.55
N GLU A 46 -1.52 -13.57 6.54
CA GLU A 46 -2.61 -13.75 7.50
C GLU A 46 -3.92 -13.10 7.05
N ALA A 47 -3.89 -12.33 5.95
CA ALA A 47 -5.06 -11.63 5.43
C ALA A 47 -6.22 -12.55 5.03
N THR A 48 -7.42 -12.03 5.26
CA THR A 48 -8.70 -12.53 4.75
C THR A 48 -9.14 -11.70 3.54
N ALA A 49 -10.21 -12.12 2.87
CA ALA A 49 -10.77 -11.36 1.74
C ALA A 49 -11.31 -9.97 2.13
N GLU A 50 -11.55 -9.74 3.42
CA GLU A 50 -12.04 -8.46 3.96
C GLU A 50 -10.93 -7.60 4.56
N SER A 51 -9.67 -8.07 4.52
CA SER A 51 -8.54 -7.34 5.08
C SER A 51 -8.11 -6.18 4.19
N ASP A 52 -7.90 -5.02 4.82
CA ASP A 52 -7.33 -3.84 4.18
C ASP A 52 -5.95 -4.13 3.58
N ILE A 53 -5.62 -3.43 2.50
CA ILE A 53 -4.31 -3.43 1.84
C ILE A 53 -3.54 -2.23 2.37
N ASP A 54 -2.61 -2.49 3.30
CA ASP A 54 -1.78 -1.47 3.93
C ASP A 54 -0.52 -1.16 3.11
N LEU A 55 -0.39 0.07 2.62
CA LEU A 55 0.72 0.51 1.76
C LEU A 55 1.49 1.68 2.39
N LEU A 56 2.79 1.51 2.59
CA LEU A 56 3.69 2.61 2.91
C LEU A 56 4.16 3.25 1.60
N VAL A 57 4.05 4.57 1.49
CA VAL A 57 4.55 5.31 0.32
C VAL A 57 5.72 6.18 0.75
N VAL A 58 6.93 5.80 0.33
CA VAL A 58 8.16 6.50 0.68
C VAL A 58 8.49 7.51 -0.42
N LEU A 59 8.55 8.79 -0.03
CA LEU A 59 8.78 9.90 -0.96
C LEU A 59 10.06 10.66 -0.62
N ASP A 60 10.71 11.22 -1.62
CA ASP A 60 11.78 12.19 -1.45
C ASP A 60 11.25 13.54 -0.93
N GLY A 61 12.09 14.23 -0.16
CA GLY A 61 11.81 15.56 0.37
C GLY A 61 10.76 15.62 1.49
N GLU A 62 10.24 16.83 1.74
CA GLU A 62 9.23 17.07 2.78
C GLU A 62 7.94 16.34 2.46
N VAL A 63 7.37 15.62 3.43
CA VAL A 63 6.09 14.92 3.29
C VAL A 63 5.13 15.41 4.36
N ARG A 64 3.94 15.85 3.91
CA ARG A 64 2.82 16.21 4.79
C ARG A 64 1.72 15.18 4.61
N PRO A 65 1.54 14.23 5.55
CA PRO A 65 0.73 13.05 5.30
C PRO A 65 -0.68 13.33 4.80
N GLY A 66 -1.39 14.29 5.41
CA GLY A 66 -2.74 14.68 4.96
C GLY A 66 -2.77 15.14 3.50
N GLN A 67 -1.81 15.99 3.09
CA GLN A 67 -1.77 16.50 1.71
C GLN A 67 -1.42 15.40 0.70
N GLU A 68 -0.54 14.47 1.06
CA GLU A 68 -0.20 13.36 0.16
C GLU A 68 -1.36 12.33 0.08
N ILE A 69 -2.11 12.12 1.17
CA ILE A 69 -3.35 11.33 1.15
C ILE A 69 -4.38 11.98 0.22
N ASP A 70 -4.61 13.29 0.33
CA ASP A 70 -5.53 14.03 -0.54
C ASP A 70 -5.16 13.88 -2.03
N ARG A 71 -3.87 13.86 -2.36
CA ARG A 71 -3.38 13.64 -3.75
C ARG A 71 -3.62 12.22 -4.25
N MET A 72 -3.64 11.24 -3.35
CA MET A 72 -3.80 9.82 -3.70
C MET A 72 -5.26 9.36 -3.65
N ILE A 73 -6.17 10.17 -3.09
CA ILE A 73 -7.53 9.74 -2.79
C ILE A 73 -8.30 9.27 -4.02
N GLU A 74 -8.22 9.99 -5.15
CA GLU A 74 -8.90 9.61 -6.39
C GLU A 74 -8.38 8.27 -6.93
N ILE A 75 -7.06 8.06 -6.87
CA ILE A 75 -6.42 6.80 -7.27
C ILE A 75 -6.89 5.65 -6.39
N MET A 76 -6.90 5.85 -5.07
CA MET A 76 -7.37 4.84 -4.12
C MET A 76 -8.84 4.51 -4.34
N THR A 77 -9.71 5.52 -4.49
CA THR A 77 -11.14 5.33 -4.69
C THR A 77 -11.43 4.56 -5.98
N GLU A 78 -10.77 4.91 -7.09
CA GLU A 78 -10.94 4.19 -8.37
C GLU A 78 -10.57 2.71 -8.23
N ILE A 79 -9.43 2.41 -7.61
CA ILE A 79 -8.93 1.04 -7.43
C ILE A 79 -9.81 0.26 -6.45
N ASN A 80 -10.18 0.87 -5.31
CA ASN A 80 -11.04 0.25 -4.31
C ASN A 80 -12.37 -0.20 -4.93
N LEU A 81 -12.98 0.65 -5.74
CA LEU A 81 -14.23 0.33 -6.45
C LEU A 81 -14.03 -0.73 -7.53
N LYS A 82 -12.95 -0.63 -8.33
CA LYS A 82 -12.67 -1.54 -9.44
C LYS A 82 -12.41 -2.97 -9.00
N TYR A 83 -11.69 -3.16 -7.89
CA TYR A 83 -11.29 -4.48 -7.40
C TYR A 83 -12.09 -4.96 -6.18
N ALA A 84 -13.03 -4.15 -5.69
CA ALA A 84 -13.77 -4.39 -4.44
C ALA A 84 -12.82 -4.67 -3.26
N VAL A 85 -11.83 -3.79 -3.09
CA VAL A 85 -10.82 -3.84 -2.02
C VAL A 85 -10.81 -2.56 -1.21
N LEU A 86 -10.08 -2.54 -0.09
CA LEU A 86 -9.84 -1.34 0.70
C LEU A 86 -8.34 -1.08 0.84
N ILE A 87 -7.84 -0.06 0.15
CA ILE A 87 -6.45 0.42 0.29
C ILE A 87 -6.37 1.47 1.39
N SER A 88 -5.39 1.28 2.28
CA SER A 88 -4.97 2.23 3.30
C SER A 88 -3.52 2.64 3.03
N VAL A 89 -3.23 3.95 3.04
CA VAL A 89 -1.89 4.46 2.71
C VAL A 89 -1.26 5.23 3.86
N TYR A 90 0.03 5.05 4.06
CA TYR A 90 0.85 5.84 4.97
C TYR A 90 2.01 6.50 4.20
N PRO A 91 1.87 7.76 3.78
CA PRO A 91 2.94 8.50 3.13
C PRO A 91 3.98 8.98 4.16
N ILE A 92 5.26 8.80 3.84
CA ILE A 92 6.38 9.22 4.69
C ILE A 92 7.56 9.68 3.84
N SER A 93 8.33 10.65 4.34
CA SER A 93 9.60 11.03 3.71
C SER A 93 10.65 9.93 3.87
N GLU A 94 11.53 9.74 2.90
CA GLU A 94 12.67 8.83 2.97
C GLU A 94 13.53 9.04 4.23
N ALA A 95 13.82 10.29 4.59
CA ALA A 95 14.58 10.63 5.78
C ALA A 95 13.91 10.10 7.07
N ALA A 96 12.61 10.32 7.23
CA ALA A 96 11.85 9.81 8.37
C ALA A 96 11.72 8.28 8.34
N TYR A 97 11.53 7.68 7.16
CA TYR A 97 11.48 6.23 7.02
C TYR A 97 12.80 5.55 7.41
N THR A 98 13.94 6.22 7.26
CA THR A 98 15.24 5.67 7.67
C THR A 98 15.56 5.91 9.16
N THR A 99 15.09 7.03 9.72
CA THR A 99 15.54 7.49 11.06
C THR A 99 14.57 7.22 12.20
N LEU A 100 13.26 7.20 11.94
CA LEU A 100 12.25 7.05 13.01
C LEU A 100 12.05 5.58 13.40
N ASN A 101 12.04 5.27 14.69
CA ASN A 101 11.79 3.92 15.20
C ASN A 101 10.43 3.83 15.88
N SER A 102 9.35 4.09 15.12
CA SER A 102 8.00 3.82 15.61
C SER A 102 7.68 2.32 15.49
N PRO A 103 6.77 1.76 16.31
CA PRO A 103 6.35 0.38 16.19
C PRO A 103 5.88 0.01 14.78
N LEU A 104 5.17 0.94 14.11
CA LEU A 104 4.76 0.77 12.71
C LEU A 104 5.98 0.58 11.80
N LEU A 105 6.92 1.51 11.80
CA LEU A 105 8.07 1.48 10.87
C LEU A 105 9.00 0.30 11.15
N LEU A 106 9.15 -0.10 12.41
CA LEU A 106 9.90 -1.31 12.77
C LEU A 106 9.25 -2.56 12.17
N ASN A 107 7.91 -2.67 12.22
CA ASN A 107 7.19 -3.77 11.60
C ASN A 107 7.28 -3.72 10.07
N VAL A 108 7.14 -2.54 9.45
CA VAL A 108 7.28 -2.39 7.99
C VAL A 108 8.67 -2.81 7.52
N ARG A 109 9.75 -2.40 8.21
CA ARG A 109 11.11 -2.82 7.83
C ARG A 109 11.36 -4.32 8.02
N LYS A 110 10.68 -4.95 8.98
CA LYS A 110 10.86 -6.37 9.30
C LYS A 110 10.03 -7.29 8.39
N GLU A 111 8.80 -6.89 8.07
CA GLU A 111 7.78 -7.75 7.46
C GLU A 111 7.28 -7.23 6.12
N GLY A 112 7.58 -5.97 5.77
CA GLY A 112 7.14 -5.34 4.54
C GLY A 112 7.75 -5.99 3.30
N VAL A 113 6.96 -6.03 2.23
CA VAL A 113 7.36 -6.57 0.93
C VAL A 113 7.15 -5.52 -0.16
N PRO A 114 7.94 -5.52 -1.24
CA PRO A 114 7.73 -4.61 -2.37
C PRO A 114 6.33 -4.77 -2.98
N ALA A 115 5.69 -3.64 -3.29
CA ALA A 115 4.37 -3.57 -3.92
C ALA A 115 4.40 -3.70 -5.46
#